data_AF-T1GMV9-F1
#
_entry.id   AF-T1GMV9-F1
#
_cell.length_a   1.000
_cell.length_b   1.000
_cell.length_c   1.000
_cell.angle_alpha   90.00
_cell.angle_beta   90.00
_cell.angle_gamma   90.00
#
_symmetry.space_group_name_H-M   'P 1'
#
loop_
_entity.id
_entity.type
_entity.pdbx_description
1 polymer ?
#
loop_
_entity_poly.entity_id
_entity_poly.type
_entity_poly.pdbx_seq_one_letter_code
_entity_poly.pdbx_strand_id
1 'polypeptide(L)'
;MPKVIWSEELEWLADFNGRTCASQHDECMQTPNYKTPGQNLAMRKASSLTPEQFIKKMIPSLFSEYLETPLHVIDKYSTDILKNSVDQNELKKITDAGFKLSHQNVCNYGYTNMLGAPVYKKSEKSECTNFSKKFCCLCKHPNDTETASTCHKSDVKLPDLKTGGGTKILKTFSMNYFLWRFTISKSRSLQKAN
;
A
#
# COMPACT_ATOMS: atom_id res chain seq x y z
N MET A 1 -7.00 -6.55 14.36
CA MET A 1 -6.00 -6.37 13.27
C MET A 1 -4.60 -6.35 13.87
N PRO A 2 -3.62 -7.07 13.32
CA PRO A 2 -2.24 -7.00 13.81
C PRO A 2 -1.57 -5.68 13.45
N LYS A 3 -0.70 -5.18 14.33
CA LYS A 3 0.22 -4.08 14.02
C LYS A 3 1.20 -4.52 12.93
N VAL A 4 1.42 -3.65 11.94
CA VAL A 4 2.43 -3.89 10.90
C VAL A 4 3.83 -3.57 11.45
N ILE A 5 4.81 -4.41 11.10
CA ILE A 5 6.22 -4.21 11.44
C ILE A 5 7.06 -4.11 10.17
N TRP A 6 8.17 -3.38 10.25
CA TRP A 6 9.13 -3.31 9.14
C TRP A 6 9.81 -4.67 8.92
N SER A 7 10.18 -4.97 7.67
CA SER A 7 10.94 -6.16 7.29
C SER A 7 12.00 -5.75 6.28
N GLU A 8 13.26 -5.92 6.64
CA GLU A 8 14.40 -5.62 5.78
C GLU A 8 14.41 -6.49 4.52
N GLU A 9 13.91 -7.73 4.61
CA GLU A 9 13.81 -8.66 3.48
C GLU A 9 12.85 -8.17 2.39
N LEU A 10 11.68 -7.65 2.78
CA LEU A 10 10.69 -7.11 1.85
C LEU A 10 11.08 -5.71 1.34
N GLU A 11 11.76 -4.91 2.16
CA GLU A 11 12.39 -3.66 1.74
C GLU A 11 13.43 -3.91 0.65
N TRP A 12 14.33 -4.87 0.88
CA TRP A 12 15.39 -5.23 -0.05
C TRP A 12 14.81 -5.68 -1.39
N LEU A 13 13.76 -6.50 -1.37
CA LEU A 13 13.07 -6.94 -2.59
C LEU A 13 12.41 -5.77 -3.35
N ALA A 14 11.75 -4.86 -2.63
CA ALA A 14 11.11 -3.69 -3.24
C ALA A 14 12.14 -2.72 -3.86
N ASP A 15 13.35 -2.64 -3.31
CA ASP A 15 14.43 -1.82 -3.85
C ASP A 15 14.89 -2.30 -5.24
N PHE A 16 14.82 -3.59 -5.55
CA PHE A 16 15.08 -4.09 -6.91
C PHE A 16 14.04 -3.59 -7.90
N ASN A 17 12.75 -3.76 -7.60
CA ASN A 17 11.68 -3.25 -8.47
C ASN A 17 11.81 -1.73 -8.67
N GLY A 18 12.03 -0.98 -7.58
CA GLY A 18 12.23 0.46 -7.64
C GLY A 18 13.41 0.91 -8.52
N ARG A 19 14.46 0.07 -8.64
CA ARG A 19 15.61 0.35 -9.52
C ARG A 19 15.35 0.07 -11.00
N THR A 20 14.39 -0.79 -11.32
CA THR A 20 14.01 -1.02 -12.73
C THR A 20 13.42 0.24 -13.35
N CYS A 21 12.87 1.13 -12.52
CA CYS A 21 12.09 2.28 -12.94
C CYS A 21 10.88 1.86 -13.83
N ALA A 22 10.43 0.61 -13.73
CA ALA A 22 9.27 0.11 -14.45
C ALA A 22 8.05 0.14 -13.53
N SER A 23 6.93 0.69 -14.03
CA SER A 23 5.65 0.68 -13.30
C SER A 23 4.93 -0.66 -13.48
N GLN A 24 5.60 -1.74 -13.10
CA GLN A 24 5.12 -3.11 -13.24
C GLN A 24 5.31 -3.86 -11.93
N HIS A 25 4.32 -4.70 -11.62
CA HIS A 25 4.42 -5.57 -10.46
C HIS A 25 5.49 -6.64 -10.68
N ASP A 26 6.19 -7.00 -9.61
CA ASP A 26 7.11 -8.13 -9.64
C ASP A 26 6.33 -9.43 -9.90
N GLU A 27 6.78 -10.22 -10.87
CA GLU A 27 6.18 -11.53 -11.19
C GLU A 27 6.42 -12.54 -10.06
N CYS A 28 7.57 -12.46 -9.39
CA CYS A 28 7.95 -13.33 -8.30
C CYS A 28 8.41 -12.50 -7.10
N MET A 29 7.62 -12.52 -6.03
CA MET A 29 7.93 -11.81 -4.79
C MET A 29 8.13 -12.73 -3.60
N GLN A 30 7.92 -14.04 -3.77
CA GLN A 30 7.99 -14.98 -2.67
C GLN A 30 9.39 -15.03 -2.09
N THR A 31 9.46 -15.13 -0.77
CA THR A 31 10.71 -15.25 -0.04
C THR A 31 10.63 -16.44 0.93
N PRO A 32 11.74 -16.82 1.60
CA PRO A 32 11.71 -17.85 2.63
C PRO A 32 10.65 -17.58 3.71
N ASN A 33 10.53 -16.32 4.16
CA ASN A 33 9.63 -15.92 5.24
C ASN A 33 8.23 -15.47 4.76
N TYR A 34 8.09 -15.05 3.49
CA TYR A 34 6.84 -14.51 2.96
C TYR A 34 6.39 -15.28 1.72
N LYS A 35 5.40 -16.16 1.88
CA LYS A 35 4.92 -17.06 0.81
C LYS A 35 3.91 -16.42 -0.14
N THR A 36 3.17 -15.43 0.31
CA THR A 36 2.14 -14.76 -0.50
C THR A 36 2.19 -13.25 -0.30
N PRO A 37 3.32 -12.60 -0.61
CA PRO A 37 3.46 -11.17 -0.40
C PRO A 37 2.59 -10.36 -1.39
N GLY A 38 2.10 -9.22 -0.91
CA GLY A 38 1.41 -8.22 -1.73
C GLY A 38 2.36 -7.11 -2.16
N GLN A 39 1.93 -6.27 -3.10
CA GLN A 39 2.72 -5.11 -3.53
C GLN A 39 1.82 -3.95 -3.96
N ASN A 40 2.17 -2.75 -3.50
CA ASN A 40 1.63 -1.50 -4.03
C ASN A 40 2.72 -0.75 -4.80
N LEU A 41 2.31 -0.15 -5.90
CA LEU A 41 3.15 0.69 -6.75
C LEU A 41 2.59 2.10 -6.81
N ALA A 42 3.49 3.06 -6.74
CA ALA A 42 3.17 4.47 -6.86
C ALA A 42 4.23 5.13 -7.74
N MET A 43 3.78 5.79 -8.81
CA MET A 43 4.67 6.49 -9.72
C MET A 43 4.11 7.87 -10.03
N ARG A 44 4.97 8.89 -10.08
CA ARG A 44 4.58 10.21 -10.57
C ARG A 44 5.64 10.81 -11.47
N LYS A 45 5.16 11.40 -12.58
CA LYS A 45 5.91 12.23 -13.54
C LYS A 45 6.81 13.24 -12.80
N ALA A 46 7.98 13.52 -13.39
CA ALA A 46 9.05 14.31 -12.80
C ALA A 46 8.49 15.54 -12.07
N SER A 47 8.56 15.48 -10.74
CA SER A 47 8.06 16.51 -9.84
C SER A 47 9.24 17.01 -9.01
N SER A 48 9.27 18.29 -8.70
CA SER A 48 10.23 18.91 -7.76
C SER A 48 10.06 18.44 -6.30
N LEU A 49 9.31 17.37 -6.07
CA LEU A 49 9.11 16.79 -4.75
C LEU A 49 10.37 16.06 -4.31
N THR A 50 10.69 16.16 -3.02
CA THR A 50 11.65 15.25 -2.39
C THR A 50 11.03 13.86 -2.22
N PRO A 51 11.82 12.78 -2.08
CA PRO A 51 11.29 11.46 -1.74
C PRO A 51 10.34 11.47 -0.53
N GLU A 52 10.64 12.24 0.51
CA GLU A 52 9.77 12.37 1.68
C GLU A 52 8.41 13.01 1.33
N GLN A 53 8.42 14.10 0.56
CA GLN A 53 7.19 14.75 0.09
C GLN A 53 6.37 13.83 -0.83
N PHE A 54 7.06 13.02 -1.64
CA PHE A 54 6.42 12.03 -2.49
C PHE A 54 5.72 10.96 -1.64
N ILE A 55 6.39 10.34 -0.67
CA ILE A 55 5.79 9.37 0.26
C ILE A 55 4.56 9.97 0.97
N LYS A 56 4.71 11.17 1.54
CA LYS A 56 3.63 11.86 2.28
C LYS A 56 2.39 12.12 1.42
N LYS A 57 2.53 12.16 0.09
CA LYS A 57 1.41 12.28 -0.85
C LYS A 57 0.88 10.94 -1.34
N MET A 58 1.76 9.96 -1.59
CA MET A 58 1.37 8.69 -2.17
C MET A 58 0.70 7.75 -1.17
N ILE A 59 1.14 7.69 0.09
CA ILE A 59 0.50 6.83 1.10
C ILE A 59 -0.97 7.21 1.32
N PRO A 60 -1.35 8.48 1.54
CA PRO A 60 -2.75 8.86 1.62
C PRO A 60 -3.53 8.59 0.33
N SER A 61 -2.90 8.74 -0.84
CA SER A 61 -3.52 8.44 -2.14
C SER A 61 -3.89 6.97 -2.26
N LEU A 62 -2.97 6.06 -1.92
CA LEU A 62 -3.23 4.61 -1.90
C LEU A 62 -4.31 4.27 -0.87
N PHE A 63 -4.27 4.90 0.31
CA PHE A 63 -5.30 4.68 1.33
C PHE A 63 -6.68 5.12 0.83
N SER A 64 -6.79 6.29 0.17
CA SER A 64 -8.05 6.90 -0.26
C SER A 64 -8.92 6.06 -1.19
N GLU A 65 -8.39 4.96 -1.73
CA GLU A 65 -9.19 3.96 -2.45
C GLU A 65 -10.38 3.46 -1.62
N TYR A 66 -10.29 3.54 -0.27
CA TYR A 66 -11.40 3.31 0.70
C TYR A 66 -12.70 4.05 0.43
N LEU A 67 -12.64 5.17 -0.28
CA LEU A 67 -13.84 5.91 -0.64
C LEU A 67 -14.67 5.20 -1.72
N GLU A 68 -14.01 4.43 -2.59
CA GLU A 68 -14.62 3.84 -3.78
C GLU A 68 -14.79 2.31 -3.67
N THR A 69 -14.54 1.73 -2.49
CA THR A 69 -14.68 0.27 -2.31
C THR A 69 -15.91 -0.09 -1.51
N PRO A 70 -16.85 -0.82 -2.14
CA PRO A 70 -18.00 -1.35 -1.46
C PRO A 70 -17.61 -2.30 -0.32
N LEU A 71 -18.38 -2.26 0.77
CA LEU A 71 -18.15 -3.14 1.93
C LEU A 71 -18.16 -4.63 1.58
N HIS A 72 -18.91 -5.04 0.55
CA HIS A 72 -18.94 -6.44 0.12
C HIS A 72 -17.59 -6.92 -0.44
N VAL A 73 -16.75 -6.04 -0.97
CA VAL A 73 -15.37 -6.36 -1.39
C VAL A 73 -14.47 -6.63 -0.20
N ILE A 74 -14.72 -5.93 0.91
CA ILE A 74 -14.01 -6.17 2.17
C ILE A 74 -14.39 -7.53 2.74
N ASP A 75 -15.67 -7.89 2.66
CA ASP A 75 -16.19 -9.18 3.12
C ASP A 75 -15.77 -10.34 2.23
N LYS A 76 -15.65 -10.09 0.92
CA LYS A 76 -15.22 -11.07 -0.07
C LYS A 76 -14.39 -10.38 -1.14
N TYR A 77 -13.07 -10.47 -1.01
CA TYR A 77 -12.15 -9.78 -1.90
C TYR A 77 -12.35 -10.22 -3.36
N SER A 78 -12.50 -9.21 -4.23
CA SER A 78 -12.56 -9.37 -5.68
C SER A 78 -11.77 -8.25 -6.35
N THR A 79 -11.09 -8.59 -7.45
CA THR A 79 -10.34 -7.66 -8.28
C THR A 79 -11.23 -6.94 -9.30
N ASP A 80 -12.49 -7.38 -9.49
CA ASP A 80 -13.38 -6.82 -10.51
C ASP A 80 -13.78 -5.36 -10.24
N ILE A 81 -13.79 -4.96 -8.97
CA ILE A 81 -14.16 -3.62 -8.51
C ILE A 81 -12.95 -2.70 -8.43
N LEU A 82 -11.74 -3.25 -8.46
CA LEU A 82 -10.47 -2.54 -8.35
C LEU A 82 -9.79 -2.35 -9.71
N LYS A 83 -10.52 -2.47 -10.83
CA LYS A 83 -10.01 -2.17 -12.17
C LYS A 83 -9.83 -0.67 -12.33
N ASN A 84 -8.82 -0.11 -11.65
CA ASN A 84 -8.16 1.11 -12.08
C ASN A 84 -7.51 0.79 -13.41
N SER A 85 -8.20 1.04 -14.52
CA SER A 85 -7.67 0.80 -15.85
C SER A 85 -6.41 1.65 -16.03
N VAL A 86 -5.25 1.00 -16.06
CA VAL A 86 -4.03 1.59 -16.60
C VAL A 86 -4.34 1.97 -18.03
N ASP A 87 -4.27 3.26 -18.31
CA ASP A 87 -4.35 3.74 -19.68
C ASP A 87 -3.04 3.39 -20.38
N GLN A 88 -3.07 2.26 -21.09
CA GLN A 88 -1.93 1.72 -21.82
C GLN A 88 -1.42 2.71 -22.88
N ASN A 89 -2.27 3.61 -23.37
CA ASN A 89 -1.86 4.64 -24.32
C ASN A 89 -1.04 5.75 -23.64
N GLU A 90 -1.36 6.12 -22.40
CA GLU A 90 -0.51 7.03 -21.62
C GLU A 90 0.83 6.38 -21.26
N LEU A 91 0.83 5.08 -20.89
CA LEU A 91 2.06 4.35 -20.58
C LEU A 91 2.98 4.28 -21.80
N LYS A 92 2.43 3.89 -22.97
CA LYS A 92 3.18 3.84 -24.22
C LYS A 92 3.75 5.21 -24.63
N LYS A 93 2.98 6.29 -24.46
CA LYS A 93 3.48 7.67 -24.68
C LYS A 93 4.63 8.02 -23.75
N ILE A 94 4.64 7.53 -22.51
CA ILE A 94 5.73 7.75 -21.55
C ILE A 94 6.98 6.93 -21.94
N THR A 95 6.80 5.69 -22.38
CA THR A 95 7.91 4.84 -22.84
C THR A 95 8.54 5.39 -24.12
N ASP A 96 7.73 5.80 -25.09
CA ASP A 96 8.18 6.22 -26.42
C ASP A 96 8.88 7.59 -26.41
N ALA A 97 8.56 8.49 -25.49
CA ALA A 97 9.18 9.82 -25.42
C ALA A 97 10.49 9.88 -24.59
N GLY A 98 11.09 8.73 -24.24
CA GLY A 98 12.40 8.69 -23.59
C GLY A 98 12.43 9.37 -22.22
N PHE A 99 11.30 9.38 -21.52
CA PHE A 99 11.11 10.15 -20.29
C PHE A 99 12.06 9.70 -19.16
N LYS A 100 12.64 10.68 -18.45
CA LYS A 100 13.27 10.46 -17.14
C LYS A 100 12.20 10.11 -16.10
N LEU A 101 12.21 8.88 -15.60
CA LEU A 101 11.38 8.45 -14.47
C LEU A 101 11.76 9.23 -13.19
N SER A 102 11.05 10.32 -12.92
CA SER A 102 9.82 10.35 -12.13
C SER A 102 9.72 9.39 -10.93
N HIS A 103 9.76 9.93 -9.70
CA HIS A 103 9.67 9.21 -8.43
C HIS A 103 8.79 7.95 -8.46
N GLN A 104 9.38 6.80 -8.12
CA GLN A 104 8.70 5.52 -7.92
C GLN A 104 8.78 5.12 -6.45
N ASN A 105 7.68 4.60 -5.92
CA ASN A 105 7.61 3.95 -4.62
C ASN A 105 7.02 2.56 -4.80
N VAL A 106 7.72 1.58 -4.24
CA VAL A 106 7.31 0.19 -4.19
C VAL A 106 7.15 -0.15 -2.72
N CYS A 107 6.01 -0.72 -2.36
CA CYS A 107 5.77 -1.23 -1.00
C CYS A 107 5.39 -2.70 -1.09
N ASN A 108 6.27 -3.58 -0.60
CA ASN A 108 5.99 -5.01 -0.49
C ASN A 108 5.42 -5.32 0.89
N TYR A 109 4.41 -6.19 0.90
CA TYR A 109 3.68 -6.61 2.08
C TYR A 109 3.90 -8.09 2.35
N GLY A 110 3.96 -8.50 3.62
CA GLY A 110 4.15 -9.91 3.97
C GLY A 110 2.98 -10.82 3.62
N TYR A 111 1.81 -10.24 3.35
CA TYR A 111 0.62 -10.98 2.92
C TYR A 111 -0.20 -10.16 1.91
N THR A 112 -0.89 -10.86 1.03
CA THR A 112 -1.75 -10.28 -0.02
C THR A 112 -3.23 -10.55 0.25
N ASN A 113 -4.14 -9.75 -0.30
CA ASN A 113 -5.56 -10.11 -0.25
C ASN A 113 -5.82 -11.31 -1.15
N MET A 114 -6.47 -12.33 -0.59
CA MET A 114 -6.77 -13.57 -1.30
C MET A 114 -8.16 -13.48 -1.95
N LEU A 115 -8.25 -13.83 -3.24
CA LEU A 115 -9.53 -13.86 -3.95
C LEU A 115 -10.57 -14.71 -3.20
N GLY A 116 -11.76 -14.14 -3.02
CA GLY A 116 -12.87 -14.79 -2.33
C GLY A 116 -12.76 -14.85 -0.80
N ALA A 117 -11.63 -14.45 -0.21
CA ALA A 117 -11.46 -14.35 1.24
C ALA A 117 -11.81 -12.92 1.73
N PRO A 118 -12.21 -12.76 3.00
CA PRO A 118 -12.34 -11.43 3.59
C PRO A 118 -10.96 -10.76 3.72
N VAL A 119 -10.89 -9.45 3.44
CA VAL A 119 -9.67 -8.63 3.63
C VAL A 119 -9.27 -8.60 5.11
N TYR A 120 -10.25 -8.48 5.99
CA TYR A 120 -10.09 -8.68 7.43
C TYR A 120 -11.35 -9.27 8.02
N LYS A 121 -11.18 -10.05 9.09
CA LYS A 121 -12.30 -10.61 9.85
C LYS A 121 -13.01 -9.49 10.62
N LYS A 122 -14.31 -9.31 10.35
CA LYS A 122 -15.18 -8.45 11.15
C LYS A 122 -15.61 -9.21 12.41
N SER A 123 -15.64 -8.53 13.54
CA SER A 123 -16.05 -9.11 14.81
C SER A 123 -16.49 -8.01 15.77
N GLU A 124 -17.56 -8.24 16.52
CA GLU A 124 -17.97 -7.36 17.62
C GLU A 124 -16.97 -7.41 18.79
N LYS A 125 -16.39 -8.59 19.02
CA LYS A 125 -15.33 -8.81 20.02
C LYS A 125 -14.03 -9.16 19.33
N SER A 126 -12.97 -8.45 19.68
CA SER A 126 -11.63 -8.71 19.16
C SER A 126 -11.12 -10.07 19.63
N GLU A 127 -10.56 -10.86 18.71
CA GLU A 127 -9.83 -12.11 19.02
C GLU A 127 -8.40 -11.85 19.55
N CYS A 128 -8.03 -10.57 19.61
CA CYS A 128 -6.74 -10.15 20.09
C CYS A 128 -6.65 -10.25 21.61
N THR A 129 -5.71 -11.03 22.11
CA THR A 129 -5.45 -11.13 23.55
C THR A 129 -4.42 -10.11 24.02
N ASN A 130 -3.49 -9.70 23.15
CA ASN A 130 -2.41 -8.78 23.47
C ASN A 130 -2.45 -7.55 22.55
N PHE A 131 -2.99 -6.45 23.06
CA PHE A 131 -3.09 -5.19 22.32
C PHE A 131 -1.82 -4.35 22.44
N SER A 132 -1.52 -3.61 21.39
CA SER A 132 -0.45 -2.60 21.40
C SER A 132 -0.80 -1.49 22.41
N LYS A 133 0.16 -1.13 23.25
CA LYS A 133 0.02 0.00 24.19
C LYS A 133 0.09 1.32 23.44
N LYS A 134 0.85 1.35 22.33
CA LYS A 134 1.01 2.52 21.47
C LYS A 134 -0.20 2.73 20.54
N PHE A 135 -0.83 1.66 20.04
CA PHE A 135 -1.92 1.70 19.08
C PHE A 135 -3.11 0.84 19.54
N CYS A 136 -4.06 1.43 20.28
CA CYS A 136 -5.10 0.70 21.05
C CYS A 136 -5.91 -0.33 20.27
N CYS A 137 -6.12 -0.13 18.96
CA CYS A 137 -7.00 -0.99 18.16
C CYS A 137 -6.22 -2.09 17.40
N LEU A 138 -4.90 -2.19 17.62
CA LEU A 138 -4.02 -3.13 16.94
C LEU A 138 -3.45 -4.17 17.91
N CYS A 139 -3.29 -5.40 17.44
CA CYS A 139 -2.58 -6.43 18.18
C CYS A 139 -1.10 -6.14 18.20
N LYS A 140 -0.51 -6.29 19.38
CA LYS A 140 0.93 -6.21 19.58
C LYS A 140 1.62 -7.31 18.79
N HIS A 141 2.70 -6.96 18.08
CA HIS A 141 3.54 -7.97 17.44
C HIS A 141 4.36 -8.70 18.52
N PRO A 142 4.53 -10.03 18.46
CA PRO A 142 5.23 -10.79 19.52
C PRO A 142 6.63 -10.28 19.84
N ASN A 143 7.36 -9.85 18.81
CA ASN A 143 8.76 -9.39 18.94
C ASN A 143 8.88 -7.89 19.28
N ASP A 144 7.77 -7.22 19.61
CA ASP A 144 7.78 -5.78 19.86
C ASP A 144 8.01 -5.45 21.35
N THR A 145 9.03 -4.66 21.64
CA THR A 145 9.37 -4.21 23.01
C THR A 145 8.78 -2.82 23.26
N GLU A 146 7.47 -2.66 23.07
CA GLU A 146 6.80 -1.36 23.25
C GLU A 146 6.96 -0.85 24.69
N THR A 147 7.60 0.32 24.83
CA THR A 147 7.76 1.06 26.09
C THR A 147 6.77 2.22 26.24
N ALA A 148 5.93 2.47 25.23
CA ALA A 148 4.99 3.59 25.21
C ALA A 148 3.92 3.46 26.30
N SER A 149 3.66 4.56 27.01
CA SER A 149 2.64 4.68 28.07
C SER A 149 1.32 5.26 27.57
N THR A 150 1.33 5.94 26.43
CA THR A 150 0.15 6.61 25.85
C THR A 150 -0.27 5.94 24.56
N CYS A 151 -1.58 5.70 24.47
CA CYS A 151 -2.18 5.14 23.28
C CYS A 151 -2.58 6.25 22.31
N HIS A 152 -2.13 6.10 21.05
CA HIS A 152 -2.60 6.89 19.93
C HIS A 152 -3.90 6.29 19.40
N LYS A 153 -5.00 7.03 19.52
CA LYS A 153 -6.23 6.74 18.80
C LYS A 153 -6.06 7.17 17.34
N SER A 154 -6.78 6.51 16.43
CA SER A 154 -6.86 6.95 15.04
C SER A 154 -7.42 8.38 15.01
N ASP A 155 -6.64 9.30 14.45
CA ASP A 155 -7.01 10.68 14.13
C ASP A 155 -7.59 10.82 12.71
N VAL A 156 -7.56 9.73 11.94
CA VAL A 156 -8.19 9.65 10.62
C VAL A 156 -9.70 9.85 10.76
N LYS A 157 -10.18 11.00 10.32
CA LYS A 157 -11.60 11.27 10.09
C LYS A 157 -11.99 10.62 8.77
N LEU A 158 -12.65 9.46 8.83
CA LEU A 158 -13.26 8.85 7.66
C LEU A 158 -14.49 9.69 7.29
N PRO A 159 -14.59 10.31 6.09
CA PRO A 159 -15.84 10.78 5.51
C PRO A 159 -16.95 9.75 5.67
N ASP A 160 -18.15 10.25 5.94
CA ASP A 160 -19.35 9.42 5.98
C ASP A 160 -19.49 8.67 4.65
N LEU A 161 -19.60 7.34 4.73
CA LEU A 161 -19.79 6.42 3.59
C LEU A 161 -21.02 6.75 2.72
N LYS A 162 -21.79 7.79 3.07
CA LYS A 162 -23.02 8.23 2.38
C LYS A 162 -22.78 9.30 1.32
N THR A 163 -21.64 9.98 1.28
CA THR A 163 -21.37 11.03 0.27
C THR A 163 -20.28 10.59 -0.69
N GLY A 164 -20.66 9.74 -1.64
CA GLY A 164 -19.86 9.46 -2.84
C GLY A 164 -19.66 10.73 -3.65
N GLY A 165 -18.52 11.39 -3.45
CA GLY A 165 -18.11 12.62 -4.11
C GLY A 165 -16.69 12.47 -4.63
N GLY A 166 -16.53 11.71 -5.71
CA GLY A 166 -15.25 11.40 -6.33
C GLY A 166 -14.50 12.67 -6.74
N THR A 167 -13.33 12.89 -6.14
CA THR A 167 -12.37 13.88 -6.64
C THR A 167 -11.43 13.15 -7.58
N LYS A 168 -11.40 13.54 -8.86
CA LYS A 168 -10.51 12.98 -9.88
C LYS A 168 -9.04 13.17 -9.49
N ILE A 169 -8.44 12.16 -8.88
CA ILE A 169 -6.99 12.06 -8.71
C ILE A 169 -6.42 11.39 -9.97
N LEU A 170 -5.41 12.03 -10.58
CA LEU A 170 -4.64 11.51 -11.70
C LEU A 170 -3.91 10.21 -11.29
N LYS A 171 -4.55 9.08 -11.65
CA LYS A 171 -4.05 7.70 -11.83
C LYS A 171 -2.97 7.23 -10.84
N THR A 172 -3.41 6.52 -9.80
CA THR A 172 -2.61 5.56 -9.05
C THR A 172 -2.61 4.22 -9.78
N PHE A 173 -1.44 3.64 -10.02
CA PHE A 173 -1.30 2.25 -10.46
C PHE A 173 -1.53 1.34 -9.25
N SER A 174 -2.79 1.20 -8.85
CA SER A 174 -3.21 0.22 -7.85
C SER A 174 -3.94 -0.88 -8.58
N MET A 175 -3.18 -1.81 -9.16
CA MET A 175 -3.71 -3.16 -9.30
C MET A 175 -3.51 -3.80 -7.95
N ASN A 176 -4.60 -3.83 -7.18
CA ASN A 176 -4.70 -4.40 -5.85
C ASN A 176 -4.10 -3.51 -4.76
N TYR A 177 -4.89 -3.04 -3.79
CA TYR A 177 -5.11 -3.69 -2.50
C TYR A 177 -5.70 -2.68 -1.51
N PHE A 178 -6.81 -3.09 -0.90
CA PHE A 178 -7.25 -2.52 0.35
C PHE A 178 -6.45 -3.07 1.51
N LEU A 179 -5.91 -2.13 2.28
CA LEU A 179 -5.59 -2.26 3.70
C LEU A 179 -4.63 -3.40 4.08
N TRP A 180 -3.34 -3.06 3.98
CA TRP A 180 -2.24 -3.33 4.92
C TRP A 180 -2.42 -4.54 5.85
N ARG A 181 -2.03 -5.73 5.37
CA ARG A 181 -1.48 -6.78 6.22
C ARG A 181 0.00 -6.98 5.91
N PHE A 182 0.79 -6.66 6.93
CA PHE A 182 2.24 -6.88 7.09
C PHE A 182 3.13 -6.05 6.19
N THR A 183 4.02 -5.29 6.85
CA THR A 183 5.23 -4.67 6.32
C THR A 183 5.08 -3.43 5.45
N ILE A 184 5.66 -2.34 5.93
CA ILE A 184 5.94 -1.14 5.16
C ILE A 184 7.34 -1.34 4.55
N SER A 185 7.52 -0.96 3.29
CA SER A 185 8.82 -0.94 2.60
C SER A 185 9.16 0.49 2.14
N LYS A 186 10.47 0.76 1.99
CA LYS A 186 11.08 2.08 1.80
C LYS A 186 10.81 2.60 0.41
N SER A 187 10.48 3.88 0.32
CA SER A 187 10.61 4.60 -0.95
C SER A 187 12.06 5.02 -1.14
N ARG A 188 12.63 4.73 -2.30
CA ARG A 188 13.82 5.41 -2.78
C ARG A 188 13.46 6.20 -4.04
N SER A 189 13.62 7.51 -4.00
CA SER A 189 13.67 8.32 -5.22
C SER A 189 14.96 7.96 -5.93
N LEU A 190 14.85 7.23 -7.03
CA LEU A 190 15.97 7.03 -7.94
C LEU A 190 15.70 7.88 -9.17
N GLN A 191 16.52 8.91 -9.34
CA GLN A 191 16.63 9.63 -10.59
C GLN A 191 17.64 8.87 -11.44
N LYS A 192 17.30 8.58 -12.70
CA LYS A 192 18.29 8.07 -13.66
C LYS A 192 19.32 9.20 -13.91
N ALA A 193 20.53 9.03 -13.38
CA ALA A 193 21.68 9.84 -13.77
C ALA A 193 22.08 9.44 -15.20
N ASN A 194 22.37 10.44 -16.03
CA ASN A 194 22.85 10.23 -17.39
C ASN A 194 24.22 9.54 -17.37
#